data_AF-A0A9W7W736-F1
#
_entry.id   AF-A0A9W7W736-F1
#
_cell.length_a   1.000
_cell.length_b   1.000
_cell.length_c   1.000
_cell.angle_alpha   90.00
_cell.angle_beta   90.00
_cell.angle_gamma   90.00
#
_symmetry.space_group_name_H-M   'P 1'
#
loop_
_entity.id
_entity.type
_entity.pdbx_description
1 polymer ?
#
loop_
_entity_poly.entity_id
_entity_poly.type
_entity_poly.pdbx_seq_one_letter_code
_entity_poly.pdbx_strand_id
1 'polypeptide(L)'
;MDLSISFALYFAARGEGVLEDDRHMPYTTTARVLLSGLGADELFGGYQRHATAFGRHGLEGLLAELDLDIGRLGKRNLGRDDRVISHWGREARFPFLDEQVVSWALSVPISSKCDFTQSILDSGGHDGCENLESGKKVLRCLAWKLGMRKVAKEKKRAIQFGARTAKMEAGRTKGTHVLS
;
A
#
# COMPACT_ATOMS: atom_id res chain seq x y z
N MET A 1 -17.22 6.88 0.63
CA MET A 1 -15.80 7.21 0.39
C MET A 1 -15.09 6.92 1.70
N ASP A 2 -13.91 6.29 1.74
CA ASP A 2 -13.30 5.97 3.05
C ASP A 2 -12.69 7.24 3.68
N LEU A 3 -13.47 7.89 4.55
CA LEU A 3 -13.14 9.16 5.20
C LEU A 3 -11.83 9.08 5.98
N SER A 4 -11.57 7.94 6.63
CA SER A 4 -10.38 7.74 7.44
C SER A 4 -9.10 7.77 6.59
N ILE A 5 -9.16 7.22 5.37
CA ILE A 5 -8.06 7.30 4.41
C ILE A 5 -7.93 8.73 3.87
N SER A 6 -9.05 9.38 3.56
CA SER A 6 -9.05 10.77 3.10
C SER A 6 -8.35 11.71 4.09
N PHE A 7 -8.58 11.57 5.40
CA PHE A 7 -7.90 12.40 6.39
C PHE A 7 -6.38 12.23 6.36
N ALA A 8 -5.90 11.00 6.26
CA ALA A 8 -4.46 10.75 6.23
C ALA A 8 -3.81 11.41 5.01
N LEU A 9 -4.44 11.28 3.84
CA LEU A 9 -3.96 11.90 2.61
C LEU A 9 -4.07 13.42 2.65
N TYR A 10 -5.16 13.96 3.20
CA TYR A 10 -5.37 15.41 3.32
C TYR A 10 -4.26 16.08 4.14
N PHE A 11 -3.98 15.55 5.34
CA PHE A 11 -2.94 16.13 6.19
C PHE A 11 -1.54 15.90 5.65
N ALA A 12 -1.27 14.75 5.03
CA ALA A 12 0.00 14.50 4.36
C ALA A 12 0.22 15.47 3.17
N ALA A 13 -0.81 15.69 2.35
CA ALA A 13 -0.75 16.56 1.19
C ALA A 13 -0.66 18.05 1.54
N ARG A 14 -1.11 18.47 2.73
CA ARG A 14 -0.88 19.84 3.22
C ARG A 14 0.61 20.18 3.23
N GLY A 15 1.46 19.20 3.54
CA GLY A 15 2.92 19.33 3.49
C GLY A 15 3.50 20.33 4.49
N GLU A 16 2.76 20.57 5.57
CA GLU A 16 3.20 21.31 6.74
C GLU A 16 3.48 20.31 7.86
N GLY A 17 4.65 20.43 8.48
CA GLY A 17 5.08 19.57 9.56
C GLY A 17 6.19 20.21 10.38
N VAL A 18 6.89 19.37 11.12
CA VAL A 18 8.00 19.75 11.99
C VAL A 18 9.19 18.88 11.62
N LEU A 19 10.36 19.48 11.46
CA LEU A 19 11.59 18.74 11.20
C LEU A 19 11.96 17.92 12.44
N GLU A 20 12.41 16.68 12.20
CA GLU A 20 12.97 15.81 13.23
C GLU A 20 14.43 16.22 13.49
N ASP A 21 14.60 17.46 13.98
CA ASP A 21 15.86 18.01 14.47
C ASP A 21 15.72 18.40 15.95
N ASP A 22 16.84 18.71 16.62
CA ASP A 22 16.83 19.09 18.04
C ASP A 22 15.93 20.30 18.34
N ARG A 23 15.61 21.11 17.31
CA ARG A 23 14.90 22.39 17.45
C ARG A 23 13.42 22.29 17.10
N HIS A 24 12.95 21.16 16.57
CA HIS A 24 11.56 20.94 16.17
C HIS A 24 11.04 22.11 15.33
N MET A 25 11.79 22.49 14.30
CA MET A 25 11.46 23.66 13.49
C MET A 25 10.23 23.39 12.59
N PRO A 26 9.23 24.30 12.55
CA PRO A 26 8.15 24.22 11.57
C PRO A 26 8.68 24.24 10.14
N TYR A 27 8.16 23.38 9.29
CA TYR A 27 8.58 23.25 7.91
C TYR A 27 7.39 23.04 6.98
N THR A 28 7.41 23.76 5.87
CA THR A 28 6.45 23.59 4.77
C THR A 28 7.21 23.21 3.52
N THR A 29 6.90 22.04 2.95
CA THR A 29 7.55 21.61 1.72
C THR A 29 7.06 22.40 0.51
N THR A 30 7.99 22.71 -0.40
CA THR A 30 7.70 23.32 -1.70
C THR A 30 7.28 22.30 -2.77
N ALA A 31 7.35 21.00 -2.45
CA ALA A 31 7.03 19.94 -3.39
C ALA A 31 5.56 20.01 -3.84
N ARG A 32 5.36 20.09 -5.16
CA ARG A 32 4.04 20.04 -5.81
C ARG A 32 3.63 18.64 -6.22
N VAL A 33 4.60 17.74 -6.36
CA VAL A 33 4.39 16.36 -6.77
C VAL A 33 4.65 15.43 -5.59
N LEU A 34 3.72 14.53 -5.31
CA LEU A 34 3.80 13.51 -4.28
C LEU A 34 3.90 12.13 -4.95
N LEU A 35 4.82 11.28 -4.49
CA LEU A 35 4.90 9.90 -4.95
C LEU A 35 4.09 8.99 -4.02
N SER A 36 3.13 8.27 -4.58
CA SER A 36 2.28 7.34 -3.83
C SER A 36 2.61 5.90 -4.19
N GLY A 37 2.70 5.05 -3.16
CA GLY A 37 2.88 3.60 -3.32
C GLY A 37 1.61 2.81 -3.66
N LEU A 38 0.49 3.50 -3.91
CA LEU A 38 -0.77 2.87 -4.32
C LEU A 38 -0.58 2.05 -5.60
N GLY A 39 -1.26 0.91 -5.69
CA GLY A 39 -1.13 -0.06 -6.78
C GLY A 39 -0.22 -1.24 -6.43
N ALA A 40 0.72 -1.05 -5.49
CA ALA A 40 1.63 -2.13 -5.10
C ALA A 40 0.90 -3.32 -4.44
N ASP A 41 -0.13 -3.05 -3.62
CA ASP A 41 -0.85 -4.12 -2.94
C ASP A 41 -1.71 -4.92 -3.94
N GLU A 42 -2.32 -4.24 -4.92
CA GLU A 42 -3.16 -4.82 -5.97
C GLU A 42 -2.34 -5.63 -7.00
N LEU A 43 -1.15 -5.16 -7.38
CA LEU A 43 -0.33 -5.84 -8.38
C LEU A 43 0.47 -7.03 -7.83
N PHE A 44 0.88 -6.94 -6.56
CA PHE A 44 1.84 -7.87 -5.94
C PHE A 44 1.30 -8.62 -4.72
N GLY A 45 -0.02 -8.67 -4.52
CA GLY A 45 -0.60 -9.52 -3.48
C GLY A 45 -0.37 -9.00 -2.07
N GLY A 46 -0.52 -7.70 -1.82
CA GLY A 46 -0.19 -7.08 -0.52
C GLY A 46 -1.29 -7.07 0.54
N TYR A 47 -2.54 -7.35 0.18
CA TYR A 47 -3.64 -7.40 1.15
C TYR A 47 -3.75 -8.78 1.83
N GLN A 48 -4.07 -8.77 3.13
CA GLN A 48 -4.31 -10.00 3.91
C GLN A 48 -5.40 -10.89 3.29
N ARG A 49 -6.40 -10.27 2.65
CA ARG A 49 -7.48 -10.98 1.95
C ARG A 49 -6.99 -11.83 0.79
N HIS A 50 -5.87 -11.49 0.16
CA HIS A 50 -5.24 -12.31 -0.88
C HIS A 50 -4.76 -13.64 -0.32
N ALA A 51 -4.07 -13.61 0.83
CA ALA A 51 -3.65 -14.83 1.53
C ALA A 51 -4.86 -15.66 1.99
N THR A 52 -5.94 -15.00 2.44
CA THR A 52 -7.19 -15.68 2.80
C THR A 52 -7.89 -16.31 1.59
N ALA A 53 -7.95 -15.61 0.45
CA ALA A 53 -8.53 -16.12 -0.79
C ALA A 53 -7.73 -17.33 -1.29
N PHE A 54 -6.40 -17.24 -1.25
CA PHE A 54 -5.51 -18.37 -1.55
C PHE A 54 -5.77 -19.57 -0.63
N GLY A 55 -5.86 -19.36 0.68
CA GLY A 55 -6.11 -20.45 1.62
C GLY A 55 -7.48 -21.13 1.44
N ARG A 56 -8.49 -20.42 0.91
CA ARG A 56 -9.85 -20.95 0.71
C ARG A 56 -10.06 -21.61 -0.64
N HIS A 57 -9.48 -21.04 -1.69
CA HIS A 57 -9.81 -21.36 -3.08
C HIS A 57 -8.55 -21.55 -3.95
N GLY A 58 -7.38 -21.68 -3.32
CA GLY A 58 -6.10 -21.86 -4.00
C GLY A 58 -5.75 -20.70 -4.92
N LEU A 59 -4.98 -21.03 -5.96
CA LEU A 59 -4.49 -20.06 -6.93
C LEU A 59 -5.61 -19.31 -7.65
N GLU A 60 -6.70 -19.99 -7.98
CA GLU A 60 -7.83 -19.41 -8.70
C GLU A 60 -8.50 -18.30 -7.88
N GLY A 61 -8.75 -18.54 -6.60
CA GLY A 61 -9.31 -17.51 -5.73
C GLY A 61 -8.40 -16.30 -5.53
N LEU A 62 -7.08 -16.53 -5.46
CA LEU A 62 -6.10 -15.43 -5.41
C LEU A 62 -6.18 -14.57 -6.67
N LEU A 63 -6.18 -15.19 -7.84
CA LEU A 63 -6.25 -14.46 -9.12
C LEU A 63 -7.56 -13.69 -9.25
N ALA A 64 -8.69 -14.30 -8.87
CA ALA A 64 -9.99 -13.63 -8.88
C ALA A 64 -10.02 -12.41 -7.94
N GLU A 65 -9.46 -12.51 -6.74
CA GLU A 65 -9.42 -11.38 -5.80
C GLU A 65 -8.54 -10.24 -6.31
N LEU A 66 -7.38 -10.56 -6.91
CA LEU A 66 -6.48 -9.56 -7.50
C LEU A 66 -7.12 -8.84 -8.69
N ASP A 67 -7.78 -9.59 -9.58
CA ASP A 67 -8.48 -9.02 -10.75
C ASP A 67 -9.60 -8.06 -10.31
N LEU A 68 -10.38 -8.45 -9.30
CA LEU A 68 -11.40 -7.60 -8.70
C LEU A 68 -10.81 -6.30 -8.12
N ASP A 69 -9.66 -6.38 -7.45
CA ASP A 69 -9.00 -5.22 -6.86
C ASP A 69 -8.46 -4.26 -7.92
N ILE A 70 -7.80 -4.79 -8.96
CA ILE A 70 -7.32 -4.00 -10.11
C ILE A 70 -8.51 -3.33 -10.81
N GLY A 71 -9.58 -4.06 -11.11
CA GLY A 71 -10.77 -3.53 -11.78
C GLY A 71 -11.51 -2.45 -10.98
N ARG A 72 -11.34 -2.42 -9.66
CA ARG A 72 -11.98 -1.43 -8.77
C ARG A 72 -11.08 -0.26 -8.39
N LEU A 73 -9.79 -0.31 -8.71
CA LEU A 73 -8.77 0.63 -8.27
C LEU A 73 -9.12 2.09 -8.60
N GLY A 74 -9.58 2.33 -9.83
CA GLY A 74 -9.97 3.67 -10.29
C GLY A 74 -11.11 4.27 -9.48
N LYS A 75 -12.17 3.48 -9.26
CA LYS A 75 -13.37 3.93 -8.54
C LYS A 75 -13.17 4.04 -7.04
N ARG A 76 -12.39 3.13 -6.42
CA ARG A 76 -12.25 3.05 -4.96
C ARG A 76 -11.14 3.92 -4.41
N ASN A 77 -10.04 4.09 -5.15
CA ASN A 77 -8.85 4.75 -4.64
C ASN A 77 -8.50 5.99 -5.45
N LEU A 78 -8.23 5.86 -6.76
CA LEU A 78 -7.69 6.95 -7.57
C LEU A 78 -8.57 8.21 -7.52
N GLY A 79 -9.87 8.07 -7.74
CA GLY A 79 -10.78 9.23 -7.71
C GLY A 79 -10.97 9.86 -6.32
N ARG A 80 -10.70 9.16 -5.22
CA ARG A 80 -10.70 9.75 -3.87
C ARG A 80 -9.39 10.50 -3.64
N ASP A 81 -8.28 9.81 -3.90
CA ASP A 81 -6.94 10.30 -3.57
C ASP A 81 -6.61 11.55 -4.37
N ASP A 82 -6.98 11.57 -5.66
CA ASP A 82 -6.83 12.72 -6.54
C ASP A 82 -7.54 13.97 -5.99
N ARG A 83 -8.84 13.86 -5.65
CA ARG A 83 -9.62 14.98 -5.12
C ARG A 83 -9.06 15.52 -3.80
N VAL A 84 -8.66 14.62 -2.90
CA VAL A 84 -8.15 14.99 -1.58
C VAL A 84 -6.79 15.66 -1.68
N ILE A 85 -5.89 15.14 -2.51
CA ILE A 85 -4.54 15.69 -2.67
C ILE A 85 -4.59 17.01 -3.45
N SER A 86 -5.42 17.09 -4.49
CA SER A 86 -5.61 18.30 -5.30
C SER A 86 -6.15 19.49 -4.51
N HIS A 87 -6.82 19.26 -3.37
CA HIS A 87 -7.25 20.33 -2.46
C HIS A 87 -6.10 21.27 -2.08
N TRP A 88 -4.88 20.73 -1.92
CA TRP A 88 -3.69 21.49 -1.57
C TRP A 88 -2.87 21.96 -2.79
N GLY A 89 -3.44 21.87 -4.00
CA GLY A 89 -2.75 22.21 -5.24
C GLY A 89 -1.52 21.34 -5.48
N ARG A 90 -1.65 20.04 -5.19
CA ARG A 90 -0.61 19.03 -5.40
C ARG A 90 -1.10 17.90 -6.28
N GLU A 91 -0.16 17.29 -6.98
CA GLU A 91 -0.39 16.16 -7.88
C GLU A 91 0.21 14.89 -7.26
N ALA A 92 -0.54 13.79 -7.30
CA ALA A 92 -0.01 12.48 -6.94
C ALA A 92 0.43 11.72 -8.20
N ARG A 93 1.64 11.15 -8.16
CA ARG A 93 2.11 10.19 -9.16
C ARG A 93 2.21 8.81 -8.54
N PHE A 94 1.89 7.80 -9.35
CA PHE A 94 1.74 6.41 -8.91
C PHE A 94 2.73 5.53 -9.67
N PRO A 95 4.00 5.41 -9.25
CA PRO A 95 5.01 4.64 -9.98
C PRO A 95 4.62 3.17 -10.22
N PHE A 96 3.83 2.57 -9.32
CA PHE A 96 3.34 1.21 -9.50
C PHE A 96 2.25 1.07 -10.57
N LEU A 97 1.61 2.17 -10.95
CA LEU A 97 0.60 2.22 -12.02
C LEU A 97 1.16 2.75 -13.33
N ASP A 98 2.48 2.89 -13.43
CA ASP A 98 3.13 3.08 -14.72
C ASP A 98 2.81 1.91 -15.65
N GLU A 99 2.51 2.20 -16.92
CA GLU A 99 2.06 1.20 -17.89
C GLU A 99 3.07 0.05 -18.07
N GLN A 100 4.37 0.35 -18.04
CA GLN A 100 5.41 -0.67 -18.19
C GLN A 100 5.50 -1.55 -16.94
N VAL A 101 5.35 -0.96 -15.75
CA VAL A 101 5.33 -1.71 -14.48
C VAL A 101 4.09 -2.61 -14.41
N VAL A 102 2.93 -2.10 -14.79
CA VAL A 102 1.68 -2.88 -14.84
C VAL A 102 1.78 -4.00 -15.85
N SER A 103 2.22 -3.69 -17.08
CA SER A 103 2.40 -4.69 -18.14
C SER A 103 3.35 -5.81 -17.71
N TRP A 104 4.49 -5.45 -17.12
CA TRP A 104 5.42 -6.43 -16.58
C TRP A 104 4.77 -7.25 -15.46
N ALA A 105 4.14 -6.62 -14.48
CA ALA A 105 3.52 -7.28 -13.33
C ALA A 105 2.39 -8.23 -13.74
N LEU A 106 1.65 -7.94 -14.81
CA LEU A 106 0.61 -8.84 -15.33
C LEU A 106 1.18 -9.98 -16.17
N SER A 107 2.34 -9.80 -16.80
CA SER A 107 2.97 -10.83 -17.65
C SER A 107 3.68 -11.93 -16.86
N VAL A 108 4.17 -11.62 -15.65
CA VAL A 108 4.93 -12.58 -14.83
C VAL A 108 4.02 -13.51 -14.04
N PRO A 109 4.41 -14.78 -13.82
CA PRO A 109 3.67 -15.70 -12.97
C PRO A 109 3.44 -15.12 -11.56
N ILE A 110 2.23 -15.33 -11.02
CA ILE A 110 1.87 -14.79 -9.69
C ILE A 110 2.79 -15.32 -8.58
N SER A 111 3.26 -16.56 -8.67
CA SER A 111 4.23 -17.16 -7.74
C SER A 111 5.55 -16.39 -7.68
N SER A 112 5.95 -15.71 -8.77
CA SER A 112 7.13 -14.85 -8.79
C SER A 112 6.90 -13.49 -8.12
N LYS A 113 5.64 -13.08 -7.91
CA LYS A 113 5.26 -11.81 -7.28
C LYS A 113 4.97 -11.98 -5.79
N CYS A 114 4.19 -12.99 -5.45
CA CYS A 114 3.83 -13.38 -4.09
C CYS A 114 3.64 -14.89 -4.02
N ASP A 115 4.08 -15.50 -2.92
CA ASP A 115 3.97 -16.95 -2.73
C ASP A 115 3.36 -17.28 -1.37
N PHE A 116 2.07 -17.63 -1.38
CA PHE A 116 1.32 -18.04 -0.19
C PHE A 116 1.34 -19.55 0.05
N THR A 117 2.06 -20.34 -0.76
CA THR A 117 2.21 -21.78 -0.54
C THR A 117 3.11 -22.08 0.67
N GLN A 118 4.16 -21.27 0.85
CA GLN A 118 5.13 -21.40 1.94
C GLN A 118 4.63 -20.73 3.22
N SER A 119 3.58 -21.26 3.84
CA SER A 119 3.17 -20.79 5.18
C SER A 119 3.76 -21.58 6.35
N ILE A 120 4.41 -22.74 6.12
CA ILE A 120 4.88 -23.63 7.21
C ILE A 120 6.11 -24.45 6.79
N LEU A 121 7.28 -23.85 6.59
CA LEU A 121 8.54 -24.59 6.72
C LEU A 121 9.44 -23.82 7.68
N ASP A 122 9.83 -24.51 8.74
CA ASP A 122 10.64 -24.00 9.83
C ASP A 122 11.81 -23.18 9.32
N SER A 123 11.93 -21.97 9.88
CA SER A 123 12.98 -21.00 9.58
C SER A 123 14.35 -21.56 9.97
N GLY A 124 14.92 -22.39 9.11
CA GLY A 124 16.32 -22.77 9.18
C GLY A 124 17.20 -21.58 8.80
N GLY A 125 17.73 -20.89 9.82
CA GLY A 125 19.05 -20.24 9.89
C GLY A 125 19.60 -19.33 8.77
N HIS A 126 18.91 -19.10 7.66
CA HIS A 126 19.48 -18.38 6.51
C HIS A 126 19.06 -16.89 6.47
N ASP A 127 20.03 -15.98 6.44
CA ASP A 127 19.86 -14.52 6.27
C ASP A 127 19.49 -14.17 4.81
N GLY A 128 18.40 -14.75 4.32
CA GLY A 128 17.92 -14.62 2.94
C GLY A 128 16.52 -14.02 2.86
N CYS A 129 16.17 -13.50 1.68
CA CYS A 129 14.83 -12.97 1.42
C CYS A 129 13.73 -14.05 1.41
N GLU A 130 14.12 -15.33 1.41
CA GLU A 130 13.23 -16.49 1.50
C GLU A 130 12.42 -16.50 2.80
N ASN A 131 12.95 -15.97 3.90
CA ASN A 131 12.27 -15.89 5.19
C ASN A 131 11.31 -14.68 5.33
N LEU A 132 11.17 -13.86 4.29
CA LEU A 132 10.25 -12.71 4.29
C LEU A 132 8.80 -13.13 4.07
N GLU A 133 7.85 -12.30 4.54
CA GLU A 133 6.42 -12.53 4.33
C GLU A 133 6.06 -12.71 2.84
N SER A 134 5.10 -13.60 2.58
CA SER A 134 4.59 -13.97 1.27
C SER A 134 3.98 -12.81 0.45
N GLY A 135 3.28 -11.88 1.11
CA GLY A 135 2.66 -10.75 0.43
C GLY A 135 3.72 -9.77 -0.09
N LYS A 136 3.62 -9.37 -1.36
CA LYS A 136 4.61 -8.50 -2.05
C LYS A 136 6.04 -9.06 -2.01
N LYS A 137 6.19 -10.38 -2.03
CA LYS A 137 7.48 -11.07 -1.89
C LYS A 137 8.55 -10.47 -2.79
N VAL A 138 8.25 -10.25 -4.08
CA VAL A 138 9.21 -9.66 -5.03
C VAL A 138 9.74 -8.29 -4.59
N LEU A 139 8.85 -7.42 -4.09
CA LEU A 139 9.22 -6.08 -3.61
C LEU A 139 10.02 -6.16 -2.30
N ARG A 140 9.67 -7.11 -1.42
CA ARG A 140 10.43 -7.36 -0.18
C ARG A 140 11.83 -7.87 -0.46
N CYS A 141 11.97 -8.80 -1.41
CA CYS A 141 13.26 -9.30 -1.88
C CYS A 141 14.09 -8.19 -2.54
N LEU A 142 13.48 -7.31 -3.34
CA LEU A 142 14.17 -6.16 -3.91
C LEU A 142 14.66 -5.20 -2.81
N ALA A 143 13.79 -4.85 -1.86
CA ALA A 143 14.17 -3.99 -0.73
C ALA A 143 15.31 -4.61 0.10
N TRP A 144 15.30 -5.93 0.28
CA TRP A 144 16.39 -6.65 0.92
C TRP A 144 17.71 -6.49 0.19
N LYS A 145 17.73 -6.73 -1.13
CA LYS A 145 18.92 -6.60 -1.99
C LYS A 145 19.47 -5.16 -2.01
N LEU A 146 18.60 -4.16 -1.88
CA LEU A 146 18.97 -2.75 -1.76
C LEU A 146 19.44 -2.35 -0.36
N GLY A 147 19.56 -3.29 0.58
CA GLY A 147 20.02 -3.03 1.96
C GLY A 147 18.94 -2.49 2.90
N MET A 148 17.70 -2.30 2.44
CA MET A 148 16.56 -1.82 3.23
C MET A 148 15.93 -2.94 4.07
N ARG A 149 16.76 -3.64 4.87
CA ARG A 149 16.37 -4.85 5.62
C ARG A 149 15.17 -4.67 6.55
N LYS A 150 15.07 -3.51 7.22
CA LYS A 150 13.93 -3.19 8.11
C LYS A 150 12.63 -3.08 7.30
N VAL A 151 12.66 -2.32 6.20
CA VAL A 151 11.51 -2.13 5.29
C VAL A 151 11.07 -3.47 4.68
N ALA A 152 12.02 -4.30 4.27
CA ALA A 152 11.74 -5.62 3.69
C ALA A 152 10.94 -6.54 4.64
N LYS A 153 11.17 -6.43 5.96
CA LYS A 153 10.48 -7.22 6.99
C LYS A 153 9.18 -6.60 7.50
N GLU A 154 8.89 -5.33 7.18
CA GLU A 154 7.77 -4.60 7.77
C GLU A 154 6.42 -5.17 7.30
N LYS A 155 5.51 -5.46 8.24
CA LYS A 155 4.19 -5.99 7.90
C LYS A 155 3.31 -4.90 7.27
N LYS A 156 2.48 -5.29 6.31
CA LYS A 156 1.56 -4.36 5.64
C LYS A 156 0.60 -3.73 6.66
N ARG A 157 0.53 -2.39 6.68
CA ARG A 157 -0.41 -1.60 7.48
C ARG A 157 -1.13 -0.63 6.58
N ALA A 158 -2.46 -0.57 6.65
CA ALA A 158 -3.22 0.42 5.88
C ALA A 158 -3.02 1.83 6.46
N ILE A 159 -3.05 2.85 5.59
CA ILE A 159 -2.68 4.23 5.94
C ILE A 159 -3.51 4.78 7.09
N GLN A 160 -4.80 4.47 7.16
CA GLN A 160 -5.69 4.96 8.22
C GLN A 160 -5.36 4.39 9.61
N PHE A 161 -4.74 3.21 9.66
CA PHE A 161 -4.25 2.62 10.90
C PHE A 161 -2.85 3.13 11.25
N GLY A 162 -2.00 3.32 10.24
CA GLY A 162 -0.66 3.89 10.41
C GLY A 162 -0.71 5.32 10.94
N ALA A 163 -1.54 6.16 10.31
CA ALA A 163 -1.75 7.57 10.67
C ALA A 163 -2.75 7.75 11.84
N ARG A 164 -3.32 6.65 12.36
CA ARG A 164 -4.34 6.65 13.44
C ARG A 164 -5.61 7.47 13.13
N THR A 165 -5.86 7.83 11.88
CA THR A 165 -7.04 8.57 11.44
C THR A 165 -8.32 7.73 11.53
N ALA A 166 -8.22 6.40 11.57
CA ALA A 166 -9.35 5.52 11.86
C ALA A 166 -9.97 5.77 13.25
N LYS A 167 -9.24 6.41 14.17
CA LYS A 167 -9.73 6.78 15.51
C LYS A 167 -10.19 8.24 15.61
N MET A 168 -10.03 9.03 14.55
CA MET A 168 -10.44 10.45 14.53
C MET A 168 -11.94 10.63 14.27
N GLU A 169 -12.72 9.55 14.17
CA GLU A 169 -14.17 9.60 14.04
C GLU A 169 -14.80 10.15 15.34
N ALA A 170 -15.34 11.37 15.27
CA ALA A 170 -16.23 11.91 16.30
C ALA A 170 -17.66 11.42 16.03
N GLY A 171 -18.16 10.49 16.86
CA GLY A 171 -19.57 10.08 16.87
C GLY A 171 -19.93 8.85 16.04
N ARG A 172 -21.24 8.54 15.97
CA ARG A 172 -21.87 7.31 15.42
C ARG A 172 -21.76 7.13 13.89
N THR A 173 -20.75 7.68 13.23
CA THR A 173 -20.55 7.57 11.78
C THR A 173 -19.43 6.60 11.47
N LYS A 174 -19.74 5.49 10.78
CA LYS A 174 -18.76 4.48 10.34
C LYS A 174 -17.99 4.97 9.11
N GLY A 175 -16.70 4.62 9.01
CA GLY A 175 -15.77 4.99 7.94
C GLY A 175 -16.14 4.63 6.48
N THR A 176 -17.31 4.06 6.24
CA THR A 176 -17.87 3.84 4.90
C THR A 176 -18.71 5.02 4.38
N HIS A 177 -18.97 6.06 5.19
CA HIS A 177 -19.85 7.15 4.79
C HIS A 177 -19.35 7.90 3.55
N VAL A 178 -20.27 8.19 2.64
CA VAL A 178 -19.98 9.01 1.46
C VAL A 178 -19.89 10.46 1.91
N LEU A 179 -18.78 11.12 1.62
CA LEU A 179 -18.69 12.57 1.73
C LEU A 179 -19.62 13.16 0.68
N SER A 180 -20.68 13.82 1.13
CA SER A 180 -21.59 14.62 0.32
C SER A 180 -20.91 15.92 -0.10
#